data_AF-I5BT89-F1
#
_entry.id   AF-I5BT89-F1
#
_cell.length_a   1.000
_cell.length_b   1.000
_cell.length_c   1.000
_cell.angle_alpha   90.00
_cell.angle_beta   90.00
_cell.angle_gamma   90.00
#
_symmetry.space_group_name_H-M   'P 1'
#
loop_
_entity.id
_entity.type
_entity.pdbx_description
1 polymer ?
#
loop_
_entity_poly.entity_id
_entity_poly.type
_entity_poly.pdbx_seq_one_letter_code
_entity_poly.pdbx_strand_id
1 'polypeptide(L)'
;MAGAIHEGHGSVVPIIDERADEKQRAAMLRIMSGEDTEPGATFFQVFSTTYEKVHDPVFAKIDSEVDVTGRSATLNVPGWIKARGEPIINPVSGEPHHARINLPSGFEYDVCEVGRGWADTQGPIALSLPDSHAHFSKVHMTGEGVVH
;
A
#
# COMPACT_ATOMS: atom_id res chain seq x y z
N MET A 1 -7.29 -10.03 15.55
CA MET A 1 -7.79 -8.72 15.08
C MET A 1 -6.58 -7.81 15.00
N ALA A 2 -6.43 -7.05 13.91
CA ALA A 2 -5.39 -6.02 13.85
C ALA A 2 -5.68 -4.93 14.90
N GLY A 3 -4.63 -4.42 15.55
CA GLY A 3 -4.70 -3.31 16.50
C GLY A 3 -4.72 -1.95 15.82
N ALA A 4 -4.87 -0.87 16.59
CA ALA A 4 -4.81 0.47 16.03
C ALA A 4 -3.36 0.89 15.75
N ILE A 5 -3.08 1.47 14.58
CA ILE A 5 -1.71 1.80 14.14
C ILE A 5 -0.94 2.65 15.17
N HIS A 6 -1.61 3.60 15.82
CA HIS A 6 -1.01 4.51 16.79
C HIS A 6 -0.62 3.85 18.12
N GLU A 7 -1.11 2.63 18.39
CA GLU A 7 -0.68 1.84 19.56
C GLU A 7 0.72 1.23 19.34
N GLY A 8 1.24 1.27 18.11
CA GLY A 8 2.54 0.72 17.75
C GLY A 8 2.51 -0.81 17.60
N HIS A 9 3.63 -1.46 17.89
CA HIS A 9 3.81 -2.92 17.79
C HIS A 9 3.65 -3.48 16.37
N GLY A 10 3.78 -2.62 15.36
CA GLY A 10 3.69 -3.01 13.96
C GLY A 10 4.86 -3.92 13.56
N SER A 11 4.63 -4.75 12.55
CA SER A 11 5.71 -5.44 11.86
C SER A 11 5.59 -5.20 10.35
N VAL A 12 6.72 -5.20 9.66
CA VAL A 12 6.77 -4.94 8.21
C VAL A 12 7.76 -5.89 7.52
N VAL A 13 7.40 -6.33 6.32
CA VAL A 13 8.29 -7.04 5.39
C VAL A 13 8.48 -6.15 4.16
N PRO A 14 9.66 -5.57 3.96
CA PRO A 14 9.96 -4.86 2.71
C PRO A 14 10.04 -5.85 1.55
N ILE A 15 9.25 -5.65 0.50
CA ILE A 15 9.31 -6.46 -0.72
C ILE A 15 9.67 -5.54 -1.88
N ILE A 16 10.76 -5.85 -2.57
CA ILE A 16 11.28 -5.10 -3.71
C ILE A 16 11.34 -6.04 -4.91
N ASP A 17 11.03 -5.52 -6.09
CA ASP A 17 11.05 -6.32 -7.32
C ASP A 17 12.45 -6.90 -7.58
N GLU A 18 12.52 -8.18 -7.94
CA GLU A 18 13.77 -8.90 -8.17
C GLU A 18 14.65 -8.29 -9.26
N ARG A 19 14.06 -7.53 -10.20
CA ARG A 19 14.77 -6.81 -11.26
C ARG A 19 15.61 -5.65 -10.76
N ALA A 20 15.38 -5.18 -9.52
CA ALA A 20 16.13 -4.08 -8.96
C ALA A 20 17.60 -4.46 -8.74
N ASP A 21 18.53 -3.59 -9.17
CA ASP A 21 19.95 -3.70 -8.85
C ASP A 21 20.28 -3.24 -7.42
N GLU A 22 21.54 -3.36 -7.00
CA GLU A 22 21.96 -2.97 -5.64
C GLU A 22 21.67 -1.50 -5.30
N LYS A 23 21.85 -0.58 -6.26
CA LYS A 23 21.62 0.85 -6.04
C LYS A 23 20.13 1.13 -5.90
N GLN A 24 19.31 0.50 -6.73
CA GLN A 24 17.86 0.60 -6.68
C GLN A 24 17.31 0.00 -5.38
N ARG A 25 17.80 -1.17 -4.95
CA ARG A 25 17.40 -1.79 -3.68
C ARG A 25 17.74 -0.88 -2.50
N ALA A 26 18.94 -0.32 -2.46
CA ALA A 26 19.34 0.61 -1.42
C ALA A 26 18.46 1.87 -1.40
N ALA A 27 18.17 2.45 -2.56
CA ALA A 27 17.29 3.61 -2.68
C ALA A 27 15.86 3.29 -2.22
N MET A 28 15.29 2.17 -2.65
CA MET A 28 13.94 1.75 -2.26
C MET A 28 13.85 1.51 -0.75
N LEU A 29 14.85 0.90 -0.12
CA LEU A 29 14.86 0.69 1.33
C LEU A 29 14.89 2.01 2.11
N ARG A 30 15.67 3.00 1.66
CA ARG A 30 15.70 4.36 2.26
C ARG A 30 14.35 5.07 2.14
N ILE A 31 13.71 4.97 0.97
CA ILE A 31 12.39 5.54 0.74
C ILE A 31 11.35 4.87 1.64
N MET A 32 11.32 3.53 1.67
CA MET A 32 10.35 2.76 2.45
C MET A 32 10.51 2.94 3.97
N SER A 33 11.71 3.22 4.45
CA SER A 33 11.96 3.54 5.85
C SER A 33 11.68 5.01 6.21
N GLY A 34 11.41 5.87 5.22
CA GLY A 34 11.25 7.30 5.43
C GLY A 34 12.54 8.03 5.83
N GLU A 35 13.73 7.45 5.57
CA GLU A 35 15.02 8.03 5.99
C GLU A 35 15.26 9.41 5.37
N ASP A 36 14.84 9.58 4.11
CA ASP A 36 14.99 10.82 3.33
C ASP A 36 13.72 11.69 3.33
N THR A 37 12.86 11.54 4.34
CA THR A 37 11.57 12.26 4.44
C THR A 37 11.53 13.17 5.67
N GLU A 38 10.96 14.37 5.52
CA GLU A 38 10.61 15.22 6.65
C GLU A 38 9.67 14.48 7.63
N PRO A 39 9.85 14.64 8.96
CA PRO A 39 9.02 13.96 9.95
C PRO A 39 7.52 14.22 9.72
N GLY A 40 6.74 13.15 9.58
CA GLY A 40 5.29 13.19 9.38
C GLY A 40 4.83 13.52 7.97
N ALA A 41 5.74 13.81 7.02
CA ALA A 41 5.35 14.30 5.71
C ALA A 41 4.78 13.21 4.77
N THR A 42 5.18 11.95 4.95
CA THR A 42 4.71 10.83 4.13
C THR A 42 4.25 9.66 4.96
N PHE A 43 3.39 8.81 4.38
CA PHE A 43 2.97 7.58 5.06
C PHE A 43 4.15 6.65 5.37
N PHE A 44 5.19 6.59 4.53
CA PHE A 44 6.39 5.80 4.84
C PHE A 44 7.04 6.24 6.16
N GLN A 45 7.24 7.55 6.33
CA GLN A 45 7.83 8.09 7.56
C GLN A 45 6.91 7.86 8.75
N VAL A 46 5.61 8.18 8.63
CA VAL A 46 4.63 7.98 9.71
C VAL A 46 4.64 6.52 10.17
N PHE A 47 4.47 5.56 9.26
CA PHE A 47 4.41 4.15 9.62
C PHE A 47 5.75 3.60 10.13
N SER A 48 6.89 4.10 9.66
CA SER A 48 8.22 3.69 10.16
C SER A 48 8.34 3.84 11.68
N THR A 49 7.68 4.85 12.26
CA THR A 49 7.69 5.12 13.71
C THR A 49 6.78 4.19 14.52
N THR A 50 5.94 3.39 13.85
CA THR A 50 4.96 2.49 14.48
C THR A 50 5.42 1.03 14.51
N TYR A 51 6.46 0.69 13.75
CA TYR A 51 6.99 -0.66 13.67
C TYR A 51 7.88 -0.99 14.87
N GLU A 52 7.62 -2.12 15.51
CA GLU A 52 8.54 -2.74 16.47
C GLU A 52 9.50 -3.70 15.77
N LYS A 53 9.09 -4.26 14.63
CA LYS A 53 9.90 -5.24 13.89
C LYS A 53 9.92 -4.98 12.38
N VAL A 54 11.11 -4.79 11.84
CA VAL A 54 11.37 -4.81 10.40
C VAL A 54 12.02 -6.15 10.06
N HIS A 55 11.37 -6.93 9.19
CA HIS A 55 11.91 -8.20 8.69
C HIS A 55 12.93 -7.98 7.57
N ASP A 56 13.74 -9.01 7.30
CA ASP A 56 14.69 -8.97 6.19
C ASP A 56 13.97 -8.67 4.87
N PRO A 57 14.52 -7.77 4.02
CA PRO A 57 13.94 -7.47 2.73
C PRO A 57 13.86 -8.71 1.83
N VAL A 58 12.77 -8.79 1.09
CA VAL A 58 12.52 -9.83 0.10
C VAL A 58 12.70 -9.23 -1.29
N PHE A 59 13.51 -9.90 -2.12
CA PHE A 59 13.62 -9.57 -3.54
C PHE A 59 12.89 -10.65 -4.33
N ALA A 60 11.74 -10.31 -4.89
CA ALA A 60 10.86 -11.26 -5.55
C ALA A 60 10.18 -10.64 -6.78
N LYS A 61 9.75 -11.48 -7.72
CA LYS A 61 8.88 -11.05 -8.82
C LYS A 61 7.60 -10.40 -8.29
N ILE A 62 7.30 -9.18 -8.75
CA ILE A 62 6.04 -8.50 -8.46
C ILE A 62 5.26 -8.39 -9.78
N ASP A 63 4.22 -9.20 -9.92
CA ASP A 63 3.26 -9.08 -11.01
C ASP A 63 2.08 -8.25 -10.54
N SER A 64 1.89 -7.06 -11.11
CA SER A 64 0.75 -6.21 -10.79
C SER A 64 0.18 -5.49 -12.01
N GLU A 65 -1.13 -5.32 -11.97
CA GLU A 65 -1.88 -4.49 -12.91
C GLU A 65 -2.84 -3.62 -12.11
N VAL A 66 -2.91 -2.32 -12.41
CA VAL A 66 -3.75 -1.37 -11.69
C VAL A 66 -4.42 -0.43 -12.68
N ASP A 67 -5.75 -0.41 -12.67
CA ASP A 67 -6.58 0.62 -13.29
C ASP A 67 -7.25 1.44 -12.18
N VAL A 68 -6.68 2.62 -11.93
CA VAL A 68 -7.18 3.55 -10.91
C VAL A 68 -8.60 4.02 -11.25
N THR A 69 -8.86 4.39 -12.51
CA THR A 69 -10.17 4.91 -12.93
C THR A 69 -11.24 3.83 -12.90
N GLY A 70 -10.89 2.61 -13.31
CA GLY A 70 -11.76 1.44 -13.24
C GLY A 70 -11.87 0.82 -11.84
N ARG A 71 -11.09 1.27 -10.86
CA ARG A 71 -10.95 0.65 -9.52
C ARG A 71 -10.73 -0.86 -9.60
N SER A 72 -9.84 -1.29 -10.50
CA SER A 72 -9.49 -2.69 -10.65
C SER A 72 -7.99 -2.89 -10.47
N ALA A 73 -7.61 -3.95 -9.79
CA ALA A 73 -6.20 -4.30 -9.65
C ALA A 73 -6.01 -5.80 -9.45
N THR A 74 -4.85 -6.29 -9.86
CA THR A 74 -4.31 -7.57 -9.43
C THR A 74 -2.90 -7.38 -8.91
N LEU A 75 -2.54 -8.14 -7.89
CA LEU A 75 -1.18 -8.21 -7.34
C LEU A 75 -0.87 -9.66 -7.01
N ASN A 76 0.21 -10.18 -7.58
CA ASN A 76 0.73 -11.50 -7.28
C ASN A 76 2.24 -11.39 -7.05
N VAL A 77 2.65 -11.70 -5.83
CA VAL A 77 4.05 -11.90 -5.45
C VAL A 77 4.15 -13.37 -5.01
N PRO A 78 4.67 -14.27 -5.88
CA PRO A 78 4.66 -15.70 -5.61
C PRO A 78 5.25 -16.05 -4.24
N GLY A 79 4.46 -16.75 -3.41
CA GLY A 79 4.85 -17.15 -2.05
C GLY A 79 4.72 -16.07 -0.97
N TRP A 80 4.27 -14.85 -1.33
CA TRP A 80 4.18 -13.73 -0.41
C TRP A 80 2.81 -13.05 -0.37
N ILE A 81 2.27 -12.68 -1.54
CA ILE A 81 1.03 -11.89 -1.62
C ILE A 81 0.20 -12.36 -2.81
N LYS A 82 -1.10 -12.54 -2.58
CA LYS A 82 -2.11 -12.58 -3.64
C LYS A 82 -3.20 -11.60 -3.27
N ALA A 83 -3.41 -10.58 -4.09
CA ALA A 83 -4.42 -9.57 -3.86
C ALA A 83 -5.12 -9.14 -5.15
N ARG A 84 -6.34 -8.62 -5.00
CA ARG A 84 -7.11 -8.02 -6.08
C ARG A 84 -7.99 -6.91 -5.55
N GLY A 85 -8.28 -5.94 -6.42
CA GLY A 85 -9.19 -4.85 -6.17
C GLY A 85 -10.29 -4.80 -7.22
N GLU A 86 -11.50 -4.43 -6.81
CA GLU A 86 -12.68 -4.31 -7.69
C GLU A 86 -13.53 -3.08 -7.31
N PRO A 87 -14.39 -2.58 -8.21
CA PRO A 87 -15.37 -1.56 -7.86
C PRO A 87 -16.31 -1.97 -6.73
N ILE A 88 -16.79 -0.99 -5.97
CA ILE A 88 -18.02 -1.15 -5.20
C ILE A 88 -19.17 -1.37 -6.20
N ILE A 89 -20.09 -2.28 -5.88
CA ILE A 89 -21.29 -2.55 -6.68
C ILE A 89 -22.51 -2.01 -5.94
N ASN A 90 -23.37 -1.27 -6.64
CA ASN A 90 -24.65 -0.87 -6.10
C ASN A 90 -25.55 -2.12 -5.96
N PRO A 91 -26.05 -2.45 -4.76
CA PRO A 91 -26.80 -3.70 -4.54
C PRO A 91 -28.19 -3.70 -5.18
N VAL A 92 -28.70 -2.54 -5.62
CA VAL A 92 -30.02 -2.41 -6.26
C VAL A 92 -29.88 -2.48 -7.78
N SER A 93 -28.96 -1.72 -8.37
CA SER A 93 -28.82 -1.66 -9.83
C SER A 93 -27.85 -2.69 -10.40
N GLY A 94 -26.93 -3.23 -9.60
CA GLY A 94 -25.82 -4.08 -10.06
C GLY A 94 -24.69 -3.31 -10.76
N GLU A 95 -24.81 -1.99 -10.89
CA GLU A 95 -23.83 -1.14 -11.56
C GLU A 95 -22.67 -0.75 -10.62
N PRO A 96 -21.47 -0.46 -11.16
CA PRO A 96 -20.37 0.08 -10.37
C PRO A 96 -20.75 1.38 -9.66
N HIS A 97 -20.61 1.42 -8.35
CA HIS A 97 -20.71 2.62 -7.53
C HIS A 97 -19.35 3.32 -7.46
N HIS A 98 -19.36 4.64 -7.64
CA HIS A 98 -18.16 5.46 -7.67
C HIS A 98 -18.12 6.38 -6.45
N ALA A 99 -17.07 6.22 -5.64
CA ALA A 99 -16.76 7.07 -4.51
C ALA A 99 -15.27 7.40 -4.50
N ARG A 100 -14.91 8.58 -3.99
CA ARG A 100 -13.54 9.06 -3.88
C ARG A 100 -13.31 9.75 -2.53
N ILE A 101 -12.08 9.68 -2.03
CA ILE A 101 -11.62 10.46 -0.89
C ILE A 101 -10.64 11.50 -1.42
N ASN A 102 -10.81 12.75 -0.99
CA ASN A 102 -9.86 13.83 -1.22
C ASN A 102 -9.25 14.21 0.13
N LEU A 103 -7.92 14.22 0.21
CA LEU A 103 -7.15 14.66 1.36
C LEU A 103 -6.27 15.85 0.97
N PRO A 104 -6.82 17.08 0.88
CA PRO A 104 -6.09 18.27 0.42
C PRO A 104 -4.92 18.71 1.31
N SER A 105 -4.74 18.05 2.44
CA SER A 105 -3.64 18.26 3.39
C SER A 105 -3.19 16.92 3.99
N GLY A 106 -3.42 15.82 3.26
CA GLY A 106 -3.05 14.48 3.67
C GLY A 106 -1.58 14.16 3.39
N PHE A 107 -1.06 13.14 4.07
CA PHE A 107 0.30 12.64 3.91
C PHE A 107 0.37 11.34 3.07
N GLU A 108 -0.78 10.80 2.66
CA GLU A 108 -0.88 9.50 1.98
C GLU A 108 -1.10 9.65 0.47
N TYR A 109 -2.04 10.53 0.08
CA TYR A 109 -2.40 10.84 -1.31
C TYR A 109 -3.19 12.15 -1.35
N ASP A 110 -3.31 12.75 -2.55
CA ASP A 110 -4.22 13.88 -2.77
C ASP A 110 -5.66 13.37 -2.99
N VAL A 111 -5.86 12.54 -4.03
CA VAL A 111 -7.15 11.88 -4.30
C VAL A 111 -6.95 10.37 -4.40
N CYS A 112 -7.88 9.61 -3.83
CA CYS A 112 -8.00 8.18 -4.05
C CYS A 112 -9.41 7.78 -4.49
N GLU A 113 -9.48 6.86 -5.43
CA GLU A 113 -10.70 6.17 -5.82
C GLU A 113 -10.97 5.02 -4.86
N VAL A 114 -12.24 4.78 -4.50
CA VAL A 114 -12.61 3.77 -3.50
C VAL A 114 -13.22 2.54 -4.17
N GLY A 115 -12.77 1.37 -3.74
CA GLY A 115 -13.27 0.07 -4.16
C GLY A 115 -13.29 -0.95 -3.03
N ARG A 116 -13.33 -2.21 -3.44
CA ARG A 116 -13.31 -3.42 -2.61
C ARG A 116 -12.01 -4.17 -2.86
N GLY A 117 -11.49 -4.84 -1.84
CA GLY A 117 -10.19 -5.50 -1.86
C GLY A 117 -10.22 -6.89 -1.26
N TRP A 118 -9.40 -7.77 -1.82
CA TRP A 118 -9.04 -9.05 -1.23
C TRP A 118 -7.53 -9.14 -1.17
N ALA A 119 -7.00 -9.66 -0.07
CA ALA A 119 -5.58 -9.93 0.05
C ALA A 119 -5.34 -11.14 0.95
N ASP A 120 -4.48 -12.03 0.49
CA ASP A 120 -3.88 -13.09 1.29
C ASP A 120 -2.37 -12.89 1.29
N THR A 121 -1.77 -12.80 2.48
CA THR A 121 -0.32 -12.68 2.66
C THR A 121 0.25 -13.90 3.37
N GLN A 122 1.52 -14.20 3.10
CA GLN A 122 2.26 -15.33 3.66
C GLN A 122 3.55 -14.86 4.32
N GLY A 123 4.33 -15.79 4.87
CA GLY A 123 5.59 -15.50 5.55
C GLY A 123 5.37 -14.98 6.98
N PRO A 124 6.19 -14.04 7.47
CA PRO A 124 6.12 -13.59 8.85
C PRO A 124 4.86 -12.81 9.22
N ILE A 125 4.17 -12.25 8.21
CA ILE A 125 2.93 -11.48 8.38
C ILE A 125 1.85 -12.16 7.53
N ALA A 126 1.21 -13.18 8.09
CA ALA A 126 0.11 -13.88 7.45
C ALA A 126 -1.23 -13.20 7.78
N LEU A 127 -1.91 -12.68 6.76
CA LEU A 127 -3.20 -12.01 6.86
C LEU A 127 -4.11 -12.51 5.74
N SER A 128 -5.41 -12.55 6.03
CA SER A 128 -6.44 -12.75 5.02
C SER A 128 -7.50 -11.66 5.19
N LEU A 129 -7.70 -10.87 4.15
CA LEU A 129 -8.66 -9.78 4.06
C LEU A 129 -9.70 -10.17 3.01
N PRO A 130 -10.89 -10.63 3.42
CA PRO A 130 -11.96 -10.95 2.49
C PRO A 130 -12.86 -9.74 2.29
N ASP A 131 -12.94 -9.24 1.05
CA ASP A 131 -13.93 -8.24 0.64
C ASP A 131 -13.94 -6.99 1.55
N SER A 132 -12.76 -6.41 1.72
CA SER A 132 -12.53 -5.23 2.57
C SER A 132 -12.44 -3.95 1.75
N HIS A 133 -12.14 -2.83 2.39
CA HIS A 133 -11.80 -1.60 1.69
C HIS A 133 -10.56 -1.79 0.80
N ALA A 134 -10.60 -1.19 -0.38
CA ALA A 134 -9.43 -0.88 -1.19
C ALA A 134 -9.51 0.56 -1.66
N HIS A 135 -8.38 1.23 -1.78
CA HIS A 135 -8.28 2.50 -2.49
C HIS A 135 -7.27 2.41 -3.61
N PHE A 136 -7.45 3.24 -4.64
CA PHE A 136 -6.61 3.30 -5.82
C PHE A 136 -6.18 4.75 -6.00
N SER A 137 -4.88 5.01 -6.00
CA SER A 137 -4.36 6.37 -6.12
C SER A 137 -3.12 6.40 -7.00
N LYS A 138 -2.95 7.51 -7.71
CA LYS A 138 -1.67 7.88 -8.31
C LYS A 138 -0.88 8.61 -7.23
N VAL A 139 0.13 7.94 -6.68
CA VAL A 139 0.98 8.54 -5.65
C VAL A 139 1.91 9.55 -6.33
N HIS A 140 1.75 10.82 -5.97
CA HIS A 140 2.63 11.93 -6.37
C HIS A 140 3.17 12.57 -5.10
N MET A 141 4.45 12.33 -4.81
CA MET A 141 5.03 12.57 -3.49
C MET A 141 6.53 12.82 -3.58
N THR A 142 7.05 13.64 -2.67
CA THR A 142 8.48 13.88 -2.43
C THR A 142 8.84 13.60 -0.96
N GLY A 143 10.09 13.84 -0.58
CA GLY A 143 10.50 13.81 0.83
C GLY A 143 9.83 14.89 1.70
N GLU A 144 9.20 15.89 1.08
CA GLU A 144 8.47 16.98 1.76
C GLU A 144 6.95 16.70 1.82
N GLY A 145 6.50 15.57 1.29
CA GLY A 145 5.10 15.12 1.38
C GLY A 145 4.40 14.96 0.04
N VAL A 146 3.06 14.91 0.11
CA VAL A 146 2.19 14.77 -1.07
C VAL A 146 2.23 16.06 -1.90
N VAL A 147 2.33 15.90 -3.22
CA VAL A 147 2.28 17.03 -4.17
C VAL A 147 0.86 17.12 -4.73
N HIS A 148 0.11 18.11 -4.24
CA HIS A 148 -1.29 18.42 -4.59
C HIS A 148 -1.42 19.19 -5.92
#